data_AF-A0A7J4B1I5-F1
#
_entry.id   AF-A0A7J4B1I5-F1
#
_cell.length_a   1.000
_cell.length_b   1.000
_cell.length_c   1.000
_cell.angle_alpha   90.00
_cell.angle_beta   90.00
_cell.angle_gamma   90.00
#
_symmetry.space_group_name_H-M   'P 1'
#
loop_
_entity.id
_entity.type
_entity.pdbx_description
1 polymer ?
#
loop_
_entity_poly.entity_id
_entity_poly.type
_entity_poly.pdbx_seq_one_letter_code
_entity_poly.pdbx_strand_id
1 'polypeptide(L)'
;MNYFEIGRSILKGLFEKRPDWSHKGDFGKLLIIGGSKRYSGAPALCAFAALQTGVDITFVLAPKRAADIISSFSPNLIAEPLEGDYLSEKNLDTIIENMEYFDAIAFGMGIGRMPQTMDFVKKIVKEIKKPCVMDADGLHALKGKKLGKNFVLTPHAGEFYAMSGLKVDTNLEKRVEIVRSFADQMRCTIVLKGHIDIISDGERTAI
;
A
#
# COMPACT_ATOMS: atom_id res chain seq x y z
N MET A 1 -23.34 -1.80 -18.51
CA MET A 1 -22.07 -2.43 -18.10
C MET A 1 -21.85 -2.10 -16.63
N ASN A 2 -21.33 -3.03 -15.83
CA ASN A 2 -21.14 -2.85 -14.38
C ASN A 2 -19.79 -2.22 -14.03
N TYR A 3 -19.13 -1.57 -14.99
CA TYR A 3 -17.86 -0.87 -14.82
C TYR A 3 -17.75 0.31 -15.80
N PHE A 4 -16.78 1.19 -15.56
CA PHE A 4 -16.39 2.28 -16.46
C PHE A 4 -14.89 2.25 -16.76
N GLU A 5 -14.47 2.83 -17.87
CA GLU A 5 -13.05 2.87 -18.27
C GLU A 5 -12.34 4.12 -17.74
N ILE A 6 -11.13 3.96 -17.22
CA ILE A 6 -10.27 5.08 -16.80
C ILE A 6 -9.60 5.71 -18.03
N GLY A 7 -10.24 6.74 -18.57
CA GLY A 7 -9.69 7.56 -19.64
C GLY A 7 -8.90 8.78 -19.18
N ARG A 8 -8.23 9.44 -20.13
CA ARG A 8 -7.44 10.68 -19.90
C ARG A 8 -8.26 11.81 -19.28
N SER A 9 -9.57 11.88 -19.54
CA SER A 9 -10.47 12.89 -18.97
C SER A 9 -10.57 12.78 -17.45
N ILE A 10 -10.70 11.55 -16.93
CA ILE A 10 -10.73 11.27 -15.50
C ILE A 10 -9.40 11.66 -14.87
N LEU A 11 -8.27 11.29 -15.48
CA LEU A 11 -6.94 11.61 -14.96
C LEU A 11 -6.68 13.12 -14.87
N LYS A 12 -7.09 13.90 -15.87
CA LYS A 12 -6.93 15.37 -15.85
C LYS A 12 -7.67 16.03 -14.69
N GLY A 13 -8.80 15.47 -14.26
CA GLY A 13 -9.57 16.00 -13.14
C GLY A 13 -8.96 15.69 -11.76
N LEU A 14 -8.03 14.73 -11.67
CA LEU A 14 -7.42 14.32 -10.40
C LEU A 14 -6.17 15.14 -10.04
N PHE A 15 -5.47 15.68 -11.03
CA PHE A 15 -4.24 16.46 -10.83
C PHE A 15 -4.52 17.95 -11.01
N GLU A 16 -4.91 18.61 -9.93
CA GLU A 16 -5.10 20.05 -9.91
C GLU A 16 -3.76 20.80 -9.96
N LYS A 17 -3.80 22.04 -10.49
CA LYS A 17 -2.63 22.91 -10.49
C LYS A 17 -2.27 23.26 -9.04
N ARG A 18 -0.98 23.13 -8.68
CA ARG A 18 -0.47 23.60 -7.38
C ARG A 18 -0.64 25.11 -7.25
N PRO A 19 -1.20 25.61 -6.13
CA PRO A 19 -1.20 27.02 -5.82
C PRO A 19 0.22 27.60 -5.82
N ASP A 20 0.36 28.86 -6.26
CA ASP A 20 1.67 29.51 -6.38
C ASP A 20 2.33 29.75 -5.00
N TRP A 21 1.53 29.79 -3.92
CA TRP A 21 1.95 30.07 -2.54
C TRP A 21 1.87 28.82 -1.64
N SER A 22 2.23 27.66 -2.18
CA SER A 22 2.29 26.42 -1.39
C SER A 22 3.64 26.24 -0.69
N HIS A 23 3.60 25.55 0.45
CA HIS A 23 4.76 25.21 1.27
C HIS A 23 4.90 23.71 1.47
N LYS A 24 6.08 23.28 1.93
CA LYS A 24 6.37 21.89 2.28
C LYS A 24 5.40 21.42 3.36
N GLY A 25 4.61 20.39 3.04
CA GLY A 25 3.58 19.82 3.91
C GLY A 25 2.18 19.99 3.34
N ASP A 26 1.96 20.93 2.42
CA ASP A 26 0.66 21.16 1.79
C ASP A 26 0.25 20.00 0.86
N PHE A 27 1.22 19.28 0.29
CA PHE A 27 0.97 18.13 -0.59
C PHE A 27 1.23 16.79 0.11
N GLY A 28 1.14 16.79 1.44
CA GLY A 28 1.06 15.60 2.26
C GLY A 28 2.39 14.94 2.59
N LYS A 29 2.33 14.14 3.64
CA LYS A 29 3.42 13.36 4.20
C LYS A 29 3.05 11.88 4.13
N LEU A 30 3.85 11.08 3.43
CA LEU A 30 3.65 9.65 3.27
C LEU A 30 4.61 8.87 4.17
N LEU A 31 4.05 8.03 5.03
CA LEU A 31 4.80 7.00 5.76
C LEU A 31 4.85 5.71 4.94
N ILE A 32 6.04 5.17 4.74
CA ILE A 32 6.27 3.92 4.02
C ILE A 32 6.84 2.91 5.00
N ILE A 33 6.15 1.80 5.19
CA ILE A 33 6.56 0.74 6.10
C ILE A 33 6.85 -0.50 5.26
N GLY A 34 8.11 -0.87 5.17
CA GLY A 34 8.52 -1.92 4.26
C GLY A 34 9.96 -2.37 4.42
N GLY A 35 10.32 -3.34 3.61
CA GLY A 35 11.65 -3.89 3.55
C GLY A 35 11.99 -4.89 4.65
N SER A 36 13.17 -5.48 4.51
CA SER A 36 13.70 -6.55 5.35
C SER A 36 15.18 -6.74 5.11
N LYS A 37 15.80 -7.69 5.82
CA LYS A 37 17.17 -8.15 5.59
C LYS A 37 17.49 -8.41 4.11
N ARG A 38 16.50 -8.89 3.36
CA ARG A 38 16.64 -9.27 1.95
C ARG A 38 16.25 -8.15 0.99
N TYR A 39 15.24 -7.36 1.34
CA TYR A 39 14.64 -6.41 0.42
C TYR A 39 14.74 -4.98 0.95
N SER A 40 15.70 -4.21 0.44
CA SER A 40 15.81 -2.76 0.69
C SER A 40 15.25 -1.93 -0.48
N GLY A 41 15.32 -2.45 -1.70
CA GLY A 41 14.92 -1.71 -2.90
C GLY A 41 13.41 -1.43 -3.00
N ALA A 42 12.56 -2.37 -2.55
CA ALA A 42 11.11 -2.23 -2.69
C ALA A 42 10.54 -0.98 -1.99
N PRO A 43 10.79 -0.73 -0.69
CA PRO A 43 10.33 0.51 -0.05
C PRO A 43 10.99 1.77 -0.63
N ALA A 44 12.25 1.70 -1.10
CA ALA A 44 12.88 2.85 -1.75
C ALA A 44 12.19 3.24 -3.06
N LEU A 45 11.84 2.26 -3.90
CA LEU A 45 11.12 2.51 -5.15
C LEU A 45 9.75 3.14 -4.89
N CYS A 46 9.06 2.68 -3.84
CA CYS A 46 7.80 3.29 -3.39
C CYS A 46 8.02 4.77 -3.00
N ALA A 47 9.08 5.06 -2.25
CA ALA A 47 9.39 6.43 -1.82
C ALA A 47 9.73 7.35 -3.01
N PHE A 48 10.56 6.87 -3.94
CA PHE A 48 10.86 7.63 -5.16
C PHE A 48 9.62 7.90 -6.00
N ALA A 49 8.76 6.90 -6.19
CA ALA A 49 7.51 7.07 -6.93
C ALA A 49 6.62 8.13 -6.26
N ALA A 50 6.48 8.10 -4.93
CA ALA A 50 5.69 9.08 -4.20
C ALA A 50 6.23 10.51 -4.33
N LEU A 51 7.56 10.71 -4.26
CA LEU A 51 8.17 12.02 -4.52
C LEU A 51 7.90 12.49 -5.96
N GLN A 52 7.99 11.60 -6.94
CA GLN A 52 7.74 11.92 -8.35
C GLN A 52 6.26 12.24 -8.63
N THR A 53 5.32 11.68 -7.87
CA THR A 53 3.89 12.01 -7.95
C THR A 53 3.53 13.25 -7.15
N GLY A 54 4.49 13.87 -6.46
CA GLY A 54 4.34 15.17 -5.82
C GLY A 54 4.08 15.12 -4.31
N VAL A 55 4.30 14.00 -3.64
CA VAL A 55 4.30 14.00 -2.16
C VAL A 55 5.45 14.85 -1.65
N ASP A 56 5.20 15.76 -0.71
CA ASP A 56 6.23 16.68 -0.20
C ASP A 56 7.26 15.99 0.69
N ILE A 57 6.83 14.99 1.46
CA ILE A 57 7.68 14.25 2.39
C ILE A 57 7.39 12.76 2.29
N THR A 58 8.40 11.99 1.97
CA THR A 58 8.38 10.53 2.08
C THR A 58 9.29 10.09 3.21
N PHE A 59 8.77 9.27 4.11
CA PHE A 59 9.49 8.76 5.26
C PHE A 59 9.38 7.24 5.30
N VAL A 60 10.51 6.55 5.36
CA VAL A 60 10.56 5.09 5.33
C VAL A 60 10.91 4.55 6.71
N LEU A 61 10.05 3.71 7.26
CA LEU A 61 10.37 2.85 8.40
C LEU A 61 10.67 1.45 7.87
N ALA A 62 11.91 0.99 8.09
CA ALA A 62 12.38 -0.30 7.60
C ALA A 62 13.33 -0.96 8.62
N PRO A 63 13.42 -2.31 8.65
CA PRO A 63 14.45 -3.01 9.44
C PRO A 63 15.84 -2.43 9.17
N LYS A 64 16.66 -2.29 10.22
CA LYS A 64 17.88 -1.46 10.21
C LYS A 64 18.74 -1.57 8.95
N ARG A 65 19.06 -2.81 8.53
CA ARG A 65 19.85 -3.05 7.32
C ARG A 65 19.22 -2.42 6.07
N ALA A 66 17.91 -2.53 5.91
CA ALA A 66 17.20 -1.95 4.79
C ALA A 66 17.21 -0.43 4.87
N ALA A 67 16.87 0.15 6.03
CA ALA A 67 16.87 1.60 6.23
C ALA A 67 18.24 2.23 5.91
N ASP A 68 19.33 1.68 6.47
CA ASP A 68 20.69 2.17 6.24
C ASP A 68 21.07 2.16 4.74
N ILE A 69 20.65 1.13 3.99
CA ILE A 69 20.86 1.05 2.54
C ILE A 69 20.01 2.09 1.79
N ILE A 70 18.74 2.24 2.17
CA ILE A 70 17.81 3.17 1.51
C ILE A 70 18.30 4.62 1.66
N SER A 71 18.77 5.00 2.85
CA SER A 71 19.35 6.32 3.11
C SER A 71 20.57 6.64 2.23
N SER A 72 21.26 5.63 1.70
CA SER A 72 22.38 5.81 0.78
C SER A 72 21.97 6.07 -0.67
N PHE A 73 20.71 5.80 -1.06
CA PHE A 73 20.26 5.93 -2.44
C PHE A 73 20.02 7.38 -2.86
N SER A 74 19.55 8.23 -1.96
CA SER A 74 19.32 9.65 -2.25
C SER A 74 19.19 10.48 -0.97
N PRO A 75 19.75 11.69 -0.92
CA PRO A 75 19.56 12.60 0.21
C PRO A 75 18.12 13.12 0.36
N ASN A 76 17.28 12.91 -0.65
CA ASN A 76 15.85 13.29 -0.59
C ASN A 76 15.01 12.27 0.17
N LEU A 77 15.54 11.06 0.40
CA LEU A 77 14.84 10.02 1.16
C LEU A 77 15.17 10.15 2.63
N ILE A 78 14.13 10.09 3.47
CA ILE A 78 14.28 9.91 4.91
C ILE A 78 13.97 8.45 5.20
N ALA A 79 14.94 7.70 5.71
CA ALA A 79 14.72 6.32 6.15
C ALA A 79 15.27 6.13 7.56
N GLU A 80 14.39 5.71 8.46
CA GLU A 80 14.70 5.46 9.87
C GLU A 80 14.74 3.95 10.16
N PRO A 81 15.76 3.48 10.91
CA PRO A 81 15.93 2.08 11.19
C PRO A 81 15.00 1.60 12.30
N LEU A 82 14.37 0.45 12.06
CA LEU A 82 13.68 -0.34 13.06
C LEU A 82 14.57 -1.49 13.55
N GLU A 83 14.43 -1.88 14.82
CA GLU A 83 15.15 -3.02 15.38
C GLU A 83 14.80 -4.32 14.63
N GLY A 84 15.84 -5.10 14.28
CA GLY A 84 15.71 -6.44 13.74
C GLY A 84 15.97 -6.56 12.23
N ASP A 85 15.91 -7.79 11.75
CA ASP A 85 16.08 -8.15 10.33
C ASP A 85 14.74 -8.13 9.56
N TYR A 86 13.62 -8.26 10.27
CA TYR A 86 12.27 -8.28 9.73
C TYR A 86 11.33 -7.56 10.71
N LEU A 87 10.21 -7.06 10.21
CA LEU A 87 9.18 -6.47 11.07
C LEU A 87 8.61 -7.52 12.02
N SER A 88 8.43 -7.12 13.27
CA SER A 88 7.94 -7.95 14.37
C SER A 88 7.18 -7.09 15.38
N GLU A 89 6.60 -7.73 16.40
CA GLU A 89 5.85 -7.03 17.45
C GLU A 89 6.66 -5.95 18.17
N LYS A 90 7.98 -6.09 18.25
CA LYS A 90 8.87 -5.07 18.84
C LYS A 90 8.78 -3.71 18.15
N ASN A 91 8.37 -3.69 16.89
CA ASN A 91 8.30 -2.48 16.07
C ASN A 91 6.91 -1.82 16.14
N LEU A 92 5.93 -2.45 16.80
CA LEU A 92 4.53 -2.05 16.75
C LEU A 92 4.32 -0.64 17.32
N ASP A 93 4.79 -0.39 18.53
CA ASP A 93 4.57 0.90 19.21
C ASP A 93 5.22 2.05 18.45
N THR A 94 6.49 1.88 18.04
CA THR A 94 7.20 2.88 17.23
C THR A 94 6.47 3.20 15.93
N ILE A 95 5.94 2.19 15.23
CA ILE A 95 5.20 2.41 13.98
C ILE A 95 3.87 3.12 14.28
N ILE A 96 3.14 2.73 15.32
CA ILE A 96 1.88 3.37 15.73
C ILE A 96 2.10 4.85 16.06
N GLU A 97 3.10 5.15 16.87
CA GLU A 97 3.45 6.53 17.21
C GLU A 97 3.79 7.35 15.97
N ASN A 98 4.53 6.77 15.01
CA ASN A 98 4.88 7.46 13.78
C ASN A 98 3.66 7.73 12.90
N MET A 99 2.73 6.78 12.76
CA MET A 99 1.53 6.92 11.90
C MET A 99 0.70 8.19 12.19
N GLU A 100 0.73 8.70 13.42
CA GLU A 100 0.00 9.91 13.81
C GLU A 100 0.49 11.19 13.08
N TYR A 101 1.76 11.22 12.67
CA TYR A 101 2.39 12.39 12.06
C TYR A 101 2.25 12.46 10.53
N PHE A 102 1.68 11.43 9.91
CA PHE A 102 1.58 11.30 8.45
C PHE A 102 0.13 11.29 7.97
N ASP A 103 -0.06 11.71 6.72
CA ASP A 103 -1.39 11.88 6.11
C ASP A 103 -1.87 10.57 5.48
N ALA A 104 -0.94 9.76 4.98
CA ALA A 104 -1.21 8.45 4.38
C ALA A 104 -0.07 7.47 4.66
N ILE A 105 -0.36 6.18 4.43
CA ILE A 105 0.56 5.07 4.67
C ILE A 105 0.68 4.21 3.40
N ALA A 106 1.89 3.76 3.08
CA ALA A 106 2.15 2.66 2.17
C ALA A 106 2.80 1.51 2.95
N PHE A 107 2.25 0.29 2.86
CA PHE A 107 2.68 -0.82 3.70
C PHE A 107 2.81 -2.15 2.94
N GLY A 108 3.80 -2.97 3.32
CA GLY A 108 3.83 -4.41 3.00
C GLY A 108 4.81 -4.84 1.92
N MET A 109 5.48 -3.90 1.25
CA MET A 109 6.48 -4.19 0.23
C MET A 109 7.80 -4.65 0.85
N GLY A 110 8.28 -5.81 0.43
CA GLY A 110 9.59 -6.35 0.86
C GLY A 110 9.68 -6.77 2.33
N ILE A 111 8.56 -6.87 3.05
CA ILE A 111 8.56 -7.27 4.47
C ILE A 111 8.85 -8.76 4.67
N GLY A 112 8.68 -9.57 3.62
CA GLY A 112 8.80 -11.03 3.69
C GLY A 112 7.62 -11.70 4.41
N ARG A 113 7.63 -13.03 4.43
CA ARG A 113 6.50 -13.86 4.91
C ARG A 113 6.84 -14.71 6.14
N MET A 114 7.75 -14.21 6.97
CA MET A 114 8.11 -14.89 8.22
C MET A 114 6.90 -14.91 9.17
N PRO A 115 6.69 -15.98 9.97
CA PRO A 115 5.53 -16.07 10.87
C PRO A 115 5.34 -14.84 11.76
N GLN A 116 6.41 -14.40 12.43
CA GLN A 116 6.43 -13.19 13.27
C GLN A 116 6.03 -11.90 12.52
N THR A 117 6.39 -11.80 11.25
CA THR A 117 6.04 -10.65 10.40
C THR A 117 4.57 -10.70 10.00
N MET A 118 4.05 -11.88 9.68
CA MET A 118 2.62 -12.04 9.39
C MET A 118 1.75 -11.76 10.63
N ASP A 119 2.22 -12.14 11.82
CA ASP A 119 1.54 -11.82 13.08
C ASP A 119 1.60 -10.33 13.40
N PHE A 120 2.74 -9.68 13.18
CA PHE A 120 2.86 -8.23 13.22
C PHE A 120 1.85 -7.55 12.27
N VAL A 121 1.78 -7.99 11.00
CA VAL A 121 0.84 -7.43 10.00
C VAL A 121 -0.60 -7.53 10.52
N LYS A 122 -1.02 -8.69 11.05
CA LYS A 122 -2.38 -8.88 11.60
C LYS A 122 -2.72 -7.93 12.75
N LYS A 123 -1.71 -7.47 13.50
CA LYS A 123 -1.89 -6.49 14.59
C LYS A 123 -1.95 -5.07 14.03
N ILE A 124 -0.92 -4.64 13.28
CA ILE A 124 -0.79 -3.25 12.83
C ILE A 124 -1.94 -2.79 11.94
N VAL A 125 -2.51 -3.67 11.09
CA VAL A 125 -3.63 -3.29 10.20
C VAL A 125 -4.89 -2.88 10.95
N LYS A 126 -5.04 -3.28 12.23
CA LYS A 126 -6.16 -2.85 13.06
C LYS A 126 -5.98 -1.42 13.59
N GLU A 127 -4.73 -0.99 13.73
CA GLU A 127 -4.35 0.31 14.27
C GLU A 127 -4.33 1.40 13.19
N ILE A 128 -4.16 1.03 11.92
CA ILE A 128 -4.18 1.96 10.79
C ILE A 128 -5.58 2.59 10.61
N LYS A 129 -5.70 3.88 10.94
CA LYS A 129 -6.92 4.69 10.72
C LYS A 129 -6.81 5.69 9.57
N LYS A 130 -5.59 5.95 9.10
CA LYS A 130 -5.30 6.83 7.96
C LYS A 130 -5.53 6.10 6.63
N PRO A 131 -5.67 6.82 5.51
CA PRO A 131 -5.58 6.23 4.16
C PRO A 131 -4.33 5.36 4.03
N CYS A 132 -4.50 4.12 3.58
CA CYS A 132 -3.41 3.15 3.50
C CYS A 132 -3.44 2.37 2.19
N VAL A 133 -2.34 2.40 1.45
CA VAL A 133 -2.09 1.47 0.35
C VAL A 133 -1.31 0.29 0.90
N MET A 134 -1.80 -0.92 0.69
CA MET A 134 -1.13 -2.14 1.13
C MET A 134 -0.84 -3.04 -0.07
N ASP A 135 0.41 -3.48 -0.18
CA ASP A 135 0.91 -4.23 -1.33
C ASP A 135 1.73 -5.45 -0.90
N ALA A 136 1.97 -6.35 -1.86
CA ALA A 136 2.97 -7.41 -1.78
C ALA A 136 2.82 -8.37 -0.57
N ASP A 137 3.92 -8.66 0.12
CA ASP A 137 4.00 -9.66 1.19
C ASP A 137 2.98 -9.43 2.31
N GLY A 138 2.65 -8.16 2.60
CA GLY A 138 1.63 -7.81 3.60
C GLY A 138 0.27 -8.42 3.29
N LEU A 139 -0.11 -8.51 2.01
CA LEU A 139 -1.41 -9.01 1.58
C LEU A 139 -1.64 -10.47 2.02
N HIS A 140 -0.58 -11.27 2.13
CA HIS A 140 -0.69 -12.67 2.54
C HIS A 140 -1.21 -12.87 3.97
N ALA A 141 -1.19 -11.84 4.82
CA ALA A 141 -1.70 -11.91 6.19
C ALA A 141 -3.20 -11.55 6.31
N LEU A 142 -3.85 -11.12 5.21
CA LEU A 142 -5.19 -10.53 5.24
C LEU A 142 -6.35 -11.52 5.02
N LYS A 143 -6.05 -12.81 4.85
CA LYS A 143 -7.10 -13.82 4.62
C LYS A 143 -8.15 -13.81 5.74
N GLY A 144 -9.42 -13.65 5.35
CA GLY A 144 -10.56 -13.65 6.27
C GLY A 144 -10.67 -12.40 7.16
N LYS A 145 -9.96 -11.31 6.85
CA LYS A 145 -10.10 -10.03 7.56
C LYS A 145 -11.16 -9.14 6.91
N LYS A 146 -11.73 -8.24 7.69
CA LYS A 146 -12.43 -7.06 7.18
C LYS A 146 -11.57 -5.87 7.52
N LEU A 147 -11.29 -5.03 6.54
CA LEU A 147 -10.54 -3.79 6.71
C LEU A 147 -11.54 -2.64 6.81
N GLY A 148 -11.18 -1.49 6.28
CA GLY A 148 -12.06 -0.33 6.18
C GLY A 148 -11.87 0.38 4.84
N LYS A 149 -12.78 1.32 4.56
CA LYS A 149 -12.80 2.07 3.29
C LYS A 149 -11.53 2.91 3.07
N ASN A 150 -10.75 3.13 4.12
CA ASN A 150 -9.44 3.80 4.07
C ASN A 150 -8.33 2.94 3.44
N PHE A 151 -8.56 1.66 3.18
CA PHE A 151 -7.56 0.78 2.56
C PHE A 151 -7.73 0.67 1.04
N VAL A 152 -6.60 0.68 0.35
CA VAL A 152 -6.44 0.26 -1.05
C VAL A 152 -5.48 -0.92 -1.06
N LEU A 153 -5.92 -2.08 -1.54
CA LEU A 153 -5.07 -3.26 -1.70
C LEU A 153 -4.69 -3.42 -3.17
N THR A 154 -3.43 -3.72 -3.47
CA THR A 154 -2.92 -3.78 -4.85
C THR A 154 -2.47 -5.19 -5.27
N PRO A 155 -3.28 -6.25 -5.09
CA PRO A 155 -2.83 -7.61 -5.37
C PRO A 155 -2.60 -7.86 -6.87
N HIS A 156 -1.58 -8.65 -7.20
CA HIS A 156 -1.63 -9.45 -8.43
C HIS A 156 -2.50 -10.72 -8.22
N ALA A 157 -2.75 -11.50 -9.29
CA ALA A 157 -3.63 -12.68 -9.23
C ALA A 157 -3.29 -13.71 -8.12
N GLY A 158 -2.00 -13.90 -7.81
CA GLY A 158 -1.54 -14.83 -6.78
C GLY A 158 -1.77 -14.32 -5.36
N GLU A 159 -1.51 -13.05 -5.11
CA GLU A 159 -1.83 -12.38 -3.83
C GLU A 159 -3.35 -12.33 -3.62
N PHE A 160 -4.11 -12.05 -4.68
CA PHE A 160 -5.57 -12.06 -4.62
C PHE A 160 -6.08 -13.45 -4.21
N TYR A 161 -5.55 -14.52 -4.80
CA TYR A 161 -5.88 -15.89 -4.40
C TYR A 161 -5.48 -16.17 -2.94
N ALA A 162 -4.31 -15.70 -2.49
CA ALA A 162 -3.88 -15.90 -1.12
C ALA A 162 -4.83 -15.25 -0.09
N MET A 163 -5.34 -14.06 -0.41
CA MET A 163 -6.29 -13.33 0.43
C MET A 163 -7.72 -13.87 0.36
N SER A 164 -8.21 -14.15 -0.84
CA SER A 164 -9.63 -14.46 -1.08
C SER A 164 -9.93 -15.95 -1.13
N GLY A 165 -8.95 -16.79 -1.48
CA GLY A 165 -9.17 -18.19 -1.88
C GLY A 165 -9.82 -18.35 -3.26
N LEU A 166 -10.05 -17.25 -3.99
CA LEU A 166 -10.72 -17.24 -5.29
C LEU A 166 -9.69 -17.12 -6.42
N LYS A 167 -9.85 -17.95 -7.45
CA LYS A 167 -9.05 -17.82 -8.68
C LYS A 167 -9.73 -16.80 -9.59
N VAL A 168 -8.94 -15.87 -10.11
CA VAL A 168 -9.41 -14.87 -11.07
C VAL A 168 -9.57 -15.52 -12.44
N ASP A 169 -10.70 -15.26 -13.10
CA ASP A 169 -11.02 -15.79 -14.45
C ASP A 169 -10.26 -15.00 -15.54
N THR A 170 -10.12 -15.59 -16.73
CA THR A 170 -9.58 -14.90 -17.90
C THR A 170 -10.64 -14.04 -18.61
N ASN A 171 -11.93 -14.36 -18.43
CA ASN A 171 -13.05 -13.54 -18.87
C ASN A 171 -13.18 -12.28 -18.01
N LEU A 172 -13.19 -11.11 -18.66
CA LEU A 172 -13.19 -9.81 -17.99
C LEU A 172 -14.40 -9.58 -17.09
N GLU A 173 -15.61 -9.93 -17.53
CA GLU A 173 -16.85 -9.68 -16.80
C GLU A 173 -16.90 -10.48 -15.49
N LYS A 174 -16.53 -11.76 -15.54
CA LYS A 174 -16.39 -12.61 -14.35
C LYS A 174 -15.30 -12.09 -13.42
N ARG A 175 -14.18 -11.63 -13.99
CA ARG A 175 -13.08 -11.07 -13.22
C ARG A 175 -13.52 -9.81 -12.47
N VAL A 176 -14.29 -8.94 -13.12
CA VAL A 176 -14.92 -7.75 -12.50
C VAL A 176 -15.84 -8.15 -11.36
N GLU A 177 -16.72 -9.13 -11.57
CA GLU A 177 -17.66 -9.58 -10.55
C GLU A 177 -16.96 -10.16 -9.30
N ILE A 178 -15.92 -10.97 -9.51
CA ILE A 178 -15.12 -11.56 -8.43
C ILE A 178 -14.42 -10.46 -7.61
N VAL A 179 -13.80 -9.49 -8.28
CA VAL A 179 -13.09 -8.39 -7.60
C VAL A 179 -14.08 -7.49 -6.86
N ARG A 180 -15.22 -7.15 -7.48
CA ARG A 180 -16.26 -6.33 -6.85
C ARG A 180 -16.81 -6.97 -5.59
N SER A 181 -17.17 -8.25 -5.68
CA SER A 181 -17.72 -9.00 -4.53
C SER A 181 -16.70 -9.11 -3.40
N PHE A 182 -15.42 -9.32 -3.73
CA PHE A 182 -14.37 -9.39 -2.72
C PHE A 182 -14.07 -8.02 -2.08
N ALA A 183 -14.10 -6.93 -2.86
CA ALA A 183 -13.94 -5.57 -2.36
C ALA A 183 -15.04 -5.20 -1.35
N ASP A 184 -16.30 -5.52 -1.66
CA ASP A 184 -17.44 -5.32 -0.75
C ASP A 184 -17.29 -6.15 0.55
N GLN A 185 -16.91 -7.42 0.43
CA GLN A 185 -16.66 -8.29 1.59
C GLN A 185 -15.57 -7.72 2.52
N MET A 186 -14.47 -7.23 1.94
CA MET A 186 -13.34 -6.66 2.68
C MET A 186 -13.60 -5.22 3.16
N ARG A 187 -14.61 -4.55 2.59
CA ARG A 187 -14.95 -3.12 2.78
C ARG A 187 -13.80 -2.17 2.45
N CYS A 188 -13.06 -2.45 1.39
CA CYS A 188 -11.92 -1.66 0.96
C CYS A 188 -11.84 -1.60 -0.56
N THR A 189 -10.97 -0.75 -1.09
CA THR A 189 -10.71 -0.71 -2.54
C THR A 189 -9.70 -1.80 -2.91
N ILE A 190 -10.00 -2.58 -3.94
CA ILE A 190 -9.08 -3.57 -4.53
C ILE A 190 -8.65 -3.08 -5.91
N VAL A 191 -7.35 -3.05 -6.16
CA VAL A 191 -6.72 -2.87 -7.48
C VAL A 191 -6.10 -4.20 -7.87
N LEU A 192 -6.88 -5.05 -8.57
CA LEU A 192 -6.36 -6.31 -9.07
C LEU A 192 -5.49 -6.06 -10.31
N LYS A 193 -4.17 -6.16 -10.13
CA LYS A 193 -3.18 -5.95 -11.19
C LYS A 193 -3.23 -7.06 -12.25
N GLY A 194 -3.15 -6.70 -13.52
CA GLY A 194 -3.25 -7.63 -14.65
C GLY A 194 -2.90 -7.01 -16.00
N HIS A 195 -3.34 -7.65 -17.09
CA HIS A 195 -3.28 -7.04 -18.42
C HIS A 195 -4.24 -5.84 -18.52
N ILE A 196 -5.43 -6.01 -17.95
CA ILE A 196 -6.37 -4.95 -17.61
C ILE A 196 -6.48 -4.99 -16.09
N ASP A 197 -6.21 -3.86 -15.46
CA ASP A 197 -6.37 -3.72 -14.01
C ASP A 197 -7.85 -3.56 -13.68
N ILE A 198 -8.30 -4.16 -12.59
CA ILE A 198 -9.68 -4.01 -12.11
C ILE A 198 -9.64 -3.29 -10.78
N ILE A 199 -10.28 -2.12 -10.72
CA ILE A 199 -10.33 -1.28 -9.54
C ILE A 199 -11.75 -1.28 -9.01
N SER A 200 -11.98 -1.72 -7.79
CA SER A 200 -13.33 -1.77 -7.22
C SER A 200 -13.36 -1.43 -5.74
N ASP A 201 -14.31 -0.58 -5.33
CA ASP A 201 -14.63 -0.31 -3.92
C ASP A 201 -15.79 -1.18 -3.38
N GLY A 202 -16.37 -2.02 -4.26
CA GLY A 202 -17.50 -2.90 -3.98
C GLY A 202 -18.83 -2.36 -4.52
N GLU A 203 -18.93 -1.05 -4.72
CA GLU A 203 -20.10 -0.36 -5.26
C GLU A 203 -19.85 0.02 -6.73
N ARG A 204 -18.69 0.60 -7.01
CA ARG A 204 -18.23 1.03 -8.33
C ARG A 204 -17.02 0.21 -8.75
N THR A 205 -16.96 -0.11 -10.03
CA THR A 205 -15.82 -0.79 -10.62
C THR A 205 -15.32 -0.01 -11.84
N ALA A 206 -14.00 0.10 -11.95
CA ALA A 206 -13.31 0.69 -13.08
C ALA A 206 -12.32 -0.32 -13.69
N ILE A 207 -12.04 -0.14 -14.98
CA ILE A 207 -11.01 -0.86 -15.74
C ILE A 207 -10.08 0.10 -16.48
#